data_AF-A0A2G9F5Z6-F1
#
_entry.id   AF-A0A2G9F5Z6-F1
#
_cell.length_a   1.000
_cell.length_b   1.000
_cell.length_c   1.000
_cell.angle_alpha   90.00
_cell.angle_beta   90.00
_cell.angle_gamma   90.00
#
_symmetry.space_group_name_H-M   'P 1'
#
loop_
_entity.id
_entity.type
_entity.pdbx_description
1 polymer ?
#
loop_
_entity_poly.entity_id
_entity_poly.type
_entity_poly.pdbx_seq_one_letter_code
_entity_poly.pdbx_strand_id
1 'polypeptide(L)' 'MIIKASFFDKDKVPVYNNDKPKNYVFSGKSVKRGLYQAKNGYLLNADCNGTLNILLKSNVMDLTNLYNRGKMDTPKRIL' A
#
# COMPACT_ATOMS: atom_id res chain seq x y z
N MET A 1 0.94 1.10 -11.78
CA MET A 1 2.24 1.33 -11.09
C MET A 1 2.02 1.66 -9.62
N ILE A 2 1.20 2.68 -9.32
CA ILE A 2 0.81 3.09 -7.96
C ILE A 2 0.22 1.92 -7.15
N ILE A 3 -0.70 1.15 -7.75
CA ILE A 3 -1.34 -0.05 -7.16
C ILE A 3 -0.38 -1.21 -6.81
N LYS A 4 0.85 -1.21 -7.32
CA LYS A 4 1.84 -2.27 -7.03
C LYS A 4 2.76 -1.91 -5.86
N ALA A 5 2.95 -0.61 -5.57
CA ALA A 5 3.75 -0.17 -4.44
C ALA A 5 3.12 -0.65 -3.13
N SER A 6 3.92 -1.20 -2.24
CA SER A 6 3.44 -1.56 -0.91
C SER A 6 3.42 -0.31 -0.03
N PHE A 7 2.23 0.07 0.45
CA PHE A 7 2.11 1.18 1.38
C PHE A 7 2.93 0.93 2.65
N PHE A 8 2.76 -0.26 3.25
CA PHE A 8 3.38 -0.62 4.54
C PHE A 8 4.89 -0.84 4.46
N ASP A 9 5.40 -1.30 3.34
CA ASP A 9 6.85 -1.45 3.12
C ASP A 9 7.50 -0.11 2.72
N LYS A 10 6.73 0.98 2.66
CA LYS A 10 7.18 2.33 2.27
C LYS A 10 7.84 2.35 0.89
N ASP A 11 7.29 1.57 -0.04
CA ASP A 11 7.77 1.56 -1.42
C ASP A 11 7.64 2.97 -2.02
N LYS A 12 8.70 3.45 -2.68
CA LYS A 12 8.63 4.71 -3.42
C LYS A 12 7.64 4.55 -4.56
N VAL A 13 6.54 5.31 -4.51
CA VAL A 13 5.61 5.43 -5.63
C VAL A 13 6.35 6.18 -6.76
N PRO A 14 6.59 5.51 -7.90
CA PRO A 14 7.34 6.11 -8.99
C PRO A 14 6.55 7.24 -9.64
N VAL A 15 7.22 8.36 -9.87
CA VAL A 15 6.71 9.40 -10.77
C VAL A 15 6.93 8.88 -12.19
N TYR A 16 5.83 8.72 -12.94
CA TYR A 16 5.90 8.31 -14.34
C TYR A 16 6.70 9.36 -15.11
N ASN A 17 7.82 8.94 -15.70
CA ASN A 17 8.65 9.81 -16.52
C ASN A 17 8.89 9.10 -17.86
N ASN A 18 8.40 9.70 -18.95
CA ASN A 18 8.40 9.09 -20.30
C ASN A 18 9.83 8.95 -20.87
N ASP A 19 10.78 9.74 -20.40
CA ASP A 19 12.13 9.79 -20.98
C ASP A 19 13.06 8.66 -20.50
N LYS A 20 12.71 7.97 -19.41
CA LYS A 20 13.50 6.86 -18.86
C LYS A 20 12.57 5.79 -18.29
N PRO A 21 12.18 4.76 -19.08
CA PRO A 21 11.44 3.62 -18.54
C PRO A 21 12.33 2.92 -17.50
N LYS A 22 12.04 3.16 -16.22
CA LYS A 22 12.68 2.47 -15.11
C LYS A 22 11.87 1.23 -14.77
N ASN A 23 12.56 0.09 -14.64
CA ASN A 23 11.97 -1.10 -14.05
C ASN A 23 11.87 -0.89 -12.54
N TYR A 24 10.65 -0.73 -12.04
CA TYR A 24 10.40 -0.63 -10.60
C TYR A 24 10.03 -2.01 -10.06
N VAL A 25 10.87 -2.49 -9.15
CA VAL A 25 10.60 -3.69 -8.36
C VAL A 25 9.91 -3.23 -7.08
N PHE A 26 8.67 -3.65 -6.91
CA PHE A 26 7.90 -3.41 -5.69
C PHE A 26 8.11 -4.56 -4.72
N SER A 27 8.03 -4.27 -3.43
CA SER A 27 8.34 -5.23 -2.37
C SER A 27 7.19 -6.22 -2.12
N GLY A 28 5.95 -5.84 -2.45
CA GLY A 28 4.78 -6.71 -2.40
C GLY A 28 4.27 -7.18 -3.76
N LYS A 29 3.31 -8.11 -3.73
CA LYS A 29 2.73 -8.76 -4.91
C LYS A 29 1.20 -8.88 -4.80
N SER A 30 0.52 -8.83 -5.95
CA SER A 30 -0.89 -9.17 -6.05
C SER A 30 -1.04 -10.69 -6.03
N VAL A 31 -1.84 -11.24 -5.12
CA VAL A 31 -2.03 -12.69 -4.98
C VAL A 31 -3.30 -13.14 -5.72
N LYS A 32 -4.39 -12.41 -5.52
CA LYS A 32 -5.68 -12.64 -6.18
C LYS A 32 -6.46 -11.32 -6.26
N ARG A 33 -7.56 -11.28 -7.02
CA ARG A 33 -8.42 -10.09 -7.12
C ARG A 33 -8.82 -9.61 -5.71
N GLY A 34 -8.56 -8.34 -5.42
CA GLY A 34 -8.84 -7.74 -4.11
C GLY A 34 -7.84 -8.06 -3.00
N LEU A 35 -6.78 -8.85 -3.25
CA LEU A 35 -5.82 -9.25 -2.23
C LEU A 35 -4.37 -8.94 -2.65
N TYR A 36 -3.71 -8.10 -1.86
CA TYR A 36 -2.31 -7.74 -1.96
C TYR A 36 -1.52 -8.37 -0.81
N GLN A 37 -0.29 -8.81 -1.10
CA GLN A 37 0.64 -9.31 -0.10
C GLN A 37 1.87 -8.40 -0.02
N ALA A 38 2.10 -7.82 1.15
CA ALA A 38 3.31 -7.05 1.47
C ALA A 38 4.52 -7.98 1.65
N LYS A 39 5.73 -7.40 1.69
CA LYS A 39 7.00 -8.17 1.76
C LYS A 39 7.08 -9.06 3.00
N ASN A 40 6.55 -8.60 4.12
CA ASN A 40 6.47 -9.34 5.39
C ASN A 40 5.43 -10.49 5.37
N GLY A 41 4.82 -10.77 4.22
CA GLY A 41 3.77 -11.79 4.07
C GLY A 41 2.37 -11.31 4.46
N TYR A 42 2.24 -10.07 4.93
CA TYR A 42 0.98 -9.49 5.38
C TYR A 42 0.00 -9.32 4.22
N LEU A 43 -1.22 -9.80 4.41
CA LEU A 43 -2.29 -9.73 3.43
C LEU A 43 -3.19 -8.53 3.71
N LEU A 44 -3.44 -7.73 2.68
CA LEU A 44 -4.26 -6.54 2.74
C LEU A 44 -5.12 -6.41 1.49
N ASN A 45 -6.20 -5.63 1.59
CA ASN A 45 -7.06 -5.40 0.44
C ASN A 45 -6.30 -4.56 -0.61
N ALA A 46 -6.30 -5.02 -1.87
CA ALA A 46 -5.62 -4.35 -2.98
C ALA A 46 -6.16 -2.92 -3.23
N ASP A 47 -7.47 -2.71 -3.05
CA ASP A 47 -8.10 -1.39 -3.20
C ASP A 47 -7.66 -0.45 -2.08
N CYS A 48 -7.59 -0.95 -0.83
CA CYS A 48 -7.03 -0.19 0.29
C CYS A 48 -5.57 0.18 0.04
N ASN A 49 -4.74 -0.74 -0.48
CA ASN A 49 -3.36 -0.42 -0.88
C ASN A 49 -3.32 0.70 -1.92
N GLY A 50 -4.19 0.64 -2.93
CA GLY A 50 -4.31 1.65 -3.97
C GLY A 50 -4.65 3.03 -3.41
N THR A 51 -5.69 3.11 -2.58
CA THR A 51 -6.11 4.37 -1.92
C THR A 51 -5.01 4.94 -1.04
N LEU A 52 -4.34 4.10 -0.26
CA LEU A 52 -3.23 4.49 0.60
C LEU A 52 -2.04 5.05 -0.19
N ASN A 53 -1.71 4.48 -1.34
CA ASN A 53 -0.67 5.00 -2.22
C ASN A 53 -1.06 6.31 -2.93
N ILE A 54 -2.35 6.52 -3.21
CA ILE A 54 -2.84 7.80 -3.71
C ILE A 54 -2.75 8.87 -2.63
N LEU A 55 -3.12 8.54 -1.38
CA LEU A 55 -2.97 9.40 -0.21
C LEU A 55 -1.50 9.78 0.04
N LEU A 56 -0.56 8.85 -0.11
CA LEU A 56 0.88 9.13 -0.08
C LEU A 56 1.29 10.17 -1.13
N LYS A 57 0.78 10.03 -2.35
CA LYS A 57 1.14 10.92 -3.46
C LYS A 57 0.52 12.31 -3.32
N SER A 58 -0.66 12.40 -2.71
CA SER A 58 -1.36 13.68 -2.56
C SER A 58 -0.79 14.54 -1.42
N ASN A 59 0.07 13.99 -0.55
CA ASN A 59 0.72 14.68 0.57
C ASN A 59 -0.28 15.44 1.48
N VAL A 60 -1.51 14.94 1.57
CA VAL A 60 -2.63 15.63 2.24
C VAL A 60 -2.62 15.42 3.77
N MET A 61 -1.95 14.39 4.28
CA MET A 61 -2.01 14.03 5.71
C MET A 61 -0.69 13.47 6.24
N ASP A 62 -0.46 13.66 7.55
CA ASP A 62 0.60 12.96 8.28
C ASP A 62 0.25 11.46 8.41
N LEU A 63 1.02 10.64 7.71
CA LEU A 63 0.80 9.19 7.59
C LEU A 63 1.43 8.41 8.74
N THR A 64 2.15 9.07 9.64
CA THR A 64 2.84 8.43 10.77
C THR A 64 1.88 7.62 11.63
N ASN A 65 0.69 8.17 11.88
CA ASN A 65 -0.37 7.48 12.62
C ASN A 65 -0.95 6.27 11.86
N LEU A 66 -0.92 6.30 10.52
CA LEU A 66 -1.45 5.24 9.67
C LEU A 66 -0.49 4.05 9.55
N TYR A 67 0.82 4.33 9.55
CA TYR A 67 1.86 3.32 9.68
C TYR A 67 1.83 2.61 11.04
N ASN A 68 1.50 3.35 12.11
CA ASN A 68 1.52 2.86 13.48
C ASN A 68 0.20 2.22 13.93
N ARG A 69 -0.91 2.42 13.20
CA ARG A 69 -2.17 1.72 13.47
C ARG A 69 -2.02 0.24 13.14
N GLY A 70 -1.75 -0.56 14.16
CA GLY A 70 -1.78 -2.02 14.08
C GLY A 70 -3.14 -2.56 13.61
N LYS A 71 -3.13 -3.83 13.16
CA LYS A 71 -4.27 -4.56 12.61
C LYS A 71 -5.54 -4.37 13.45
N MET A 72 -6.54 -3.68 12.90
CA MET A 72 -7.90 -3.72 13.44
C MET A 72 -8.62 -4.86 12.74
N ASP A 73 -8.33 -6.09 13.15
CA ASP A 73 -8.84 -7.32 12.50
C ASP A 73 -10.11 -7.86 13.17
N THR A 74 -10.74 -7.10 14.05
CA THR A 74 -11.98 -7.56 14.72
C THR A 74 -12.71 -6.41 15.39
N PRO A 75 -13.93 -6.05 14.97
CA PRO A 75 -14.83 -5.35 15.87
C PRO A 75 -15.11 -6.28 17.05
N LYS A 76 -14.75 -5.87 18.27
CA LYS A 76 -15.29 -6.53 19.47
C LYS A 76 -16.80 -6.34 19.42
N ARG A 77 -17.53 -7.43 19.18
CA ARG A 77 -18.97 -7.46 19.39
C ARG A 77 -19.16 -7.31 20.90
N ILE A 78 -19.57 -6.13 21.33
CA ILE A 78 -20.05 -5.93 22.70
C ILE A 78 -21.34 -6.75 22.77
N LEU A 79 -21.32 -7.79 23.61
CA LEU A 79 -22.51 -8.52 24.03
C LEU A 79 -23.24 -7.69 25.10
#